data_AF-A0AAE0WI00-F1
#
_entry.id   AF-A0AAE0WI00-F1
#
_cell.length_a   1.000
_cell.length_b   1.000
_cell.length_c   1.000
_cell.angle_alpha   90.00
_cell.angle_beta   90.00
_cell.angle_gamma   90.00
#
_symmetry.space_group_name_H-M   'P 1'
#
loop_
_entity.id
_entity.type
_entity.pdbx_description
1 polymer ?
#
loop_
_entity_poly.entity_id
_entity_poly.type
_entity_poly.pdbx_seq_one_letter_code
_entity_poly.pdbx_strand_id
1 'polypeptide(L)'
;MCTPTPKPEVLRIPEMNERLLRGTANLEQHLTPEQQQKVTDWVTSNAEHLWTADGAPLAPRSKGGAYVIAIDEPHMAVLFTIAKRLDFYRPVVYRSHVDIRPDQVADPASPAAQVWDWAWSHVKAADIFVSNPGQSVLTQVVPKHKLGYMVHTLGTPDGVSKKLSDRDVRYYLQEFNEVCRRQCMPTLMYPGRDYNDQIASFEQSDGVADALPAYVAFRRDSRFCEHEMTGFHRGVTDRETLKELNESPAML
;
A
#
# COMPACT_ATOMS: atom_id res chain seq x y z
N MET A 1 -17.47 -5.90 6.78
CA MET A 1 -16.06 -5.51 6.96
C MET A 1 -15.91 -5.08 8.41
N CYS A 2 -14.94 -5.63 9.13
CA CYS A 2 -14.73 -5.37 10.55
C CYS A 2 -13.48 -4.51 10.70
N THR A 3 -13.62 -3.30 11.23
CA THR A 3 -12.51 -2.36 11.41
C THR A 3 -12.32 -2.10 12.90
N PRO A 4 -11.11 -2.19 13.45
CA PRO A 4 -10.89 -1.88 14.86
C PRO A 4 -11.16 -0.40 15.13
N THR A 5 -11.46 -0.08 16.38
CA THR A 5 -11.50 1.30 16.85
C THR A 5 -10.08 1.90 16.74
N PRO A 6 -9.92 3.01 15.99
CA PRO A 6 -8.61 3.59 15.76
C PRO A 6 -8.03 4.15 17.06
N LYS A 7 -6.74 3.92 17.27
CA LYS A 7 -5.98 4.45 18.41
C LYS A 7 -4.70 5.10 17.88
N PRO A 8 -4.68 6.45 17.70
CA PRO A 8 -3.61 7.15 16.97
C PRO A 8 -2.20 6.84 17.47
N GLU A 9 -2.02 6.66 18.77
CA GLU A 9 -0.73 6.31 19.37
C GLU A 9 -0.24 4.89 19.02
N VAL A 10 -1.15 3.98 18.64
CA VAL A 10 -0.82 2.62 18.22
C VAL A 10 -0.67 2.53 16.71
N LEU A 11 -1.49 3.26 15.94
CA LEU A 11 -1.55 3.16 14.46
C LEU A 11 -0.22 3.44 13.75
N ARG A 12 0.66 4.25 14.36
CA ARG A 12 2.00 4.50 13.82
C ARG A 12 2.88 3.24 13.76
N ILE A 13 2.62 2.24 14.61
CA ILE A 13 3.39 1.01 14.66
C ILE A 13 3.07 0.11 13.45
N PRO A 14 1.80 -0.23 13.16
CA PRO A 14 1.40 -0.86 11.89
C PRO A 14 1.97 -0.18 10.64
N GLU A 15 1.85 1.14 10.54
CA GLU A 15 2.34 1.91 9.38
C GLU A 15 3.87 1.81 9.23
N MET A 16 4.61 1.85 10.34
CA MET A 16 6.06 1.62 10.34
C MET A 16 6.38 0.18 9.90
N ASN A 17 5.67 -0.81 10.44
CA ASN A 17 5.88 -2.22 10.13
C ASN A 17 5.67 -2.52 8.64
N GLU A 18 4.63 -1.96 8.02
CA GLU A 18 4.38 -2.10 6.58
C GLU A 18 5.50 -1.50 5.74
N ARG A 19 5.99 -0.30 6.09
CA ARG A 19 7.12 0.32 5.40
C ARG A 19 8.42 -0.48 5.57
N LEU A 20 8.66 -1.06 6.75
CA LEU A 20 9.81 -1.95 6.98
C LEU A 20 9.71 -3.22 6.11
N LEU A 21 8.53 -3.84 6.01
CA LEU A 21 8.32 -5.02 5.16
C LEU A 21 8.44 -4.72 3.66
N ARG A 22 8.07 -3.50 3.23
CA ARG A 22 8.23 -3.01 1.85
C ARG A 22 9.66 -2.55 1.54
N GLY A 23 10.48 -2.33 2.57
CA GLY A 23 11.83 -1.78 2.45
C GLY A 23 11.88 -0.29 2.16
N THR A 24 10.83 0.48 2.50
CA THR A 24 10.78 1.94 2.32
C THR A 24 11.04 2.73 3.61
N ALA A 25 11.13 2.06 4.76
CA ALA A 25 11.44 2.68 6.04
C ALA A 25 12.95 2.93 6.25
N ASN A 26 13.28 3.81 7.20
CA ASN A 26 14.65 4.02 7.67
C ASN A 26 15.14 2.75 8.40
N LEU A 27 16.36 2.30 8.08
CA LEU A 27 17.00 1.10 8.66
C LEU A 27 17.23 1.18 10.17
N GLU A 28 17.19 2.36 10.78
CA GLU A 28 17.30 2.54 12.24
C GLU A 28 15.99 2.23 13.00
N GLN A 29 14.87 2.09 12.28
CA GLN A 29 13.57 1.79 12.89
C GLN A 29 13.44 0.27 13.11
N HIS A 30 13.03 -0.13 14.31
CA HIS A 30 12.87 -1.53 14.69
C HIS A 30 11.54 -1.74 15.44
N LEU A 31 10.96 -2.93 15.30
CA LEU A 31 9.75 -3.31 16.02
C LEU A 31 10.12 -3.86 17.41
N THR A 32 10.07 -2.99 18.42
CA THR A 32 10.48 -3.35 19.78
C THR A 32 9.46 -4.28 20.46
N PRO A 33 9.86 -5.08 21.46
CA PRO A 33 8.93 -5.92 22.23
C PRO A 33 7.79 -5.13 22.88
N GLU A 34 8.05 -3.91 23.33
CA GLU A 34 7.01 -3.01 23.88
C GLU A 34 5.98 -2.63 22.80
N GLN A 35 6.44 -2.31 21.59
CA GLN A 35 5.56 -2.02 20.46
C GLN A 35 4.75 -3.26 20.04
N GLN A 36 5.36 -4.45 20.02
CA GLN A 36 4.68 -5.72 19.78
C GLN A 36 3.53 -5.92 20.79
N GLN A 37 3.79 -5.66 22.07
CA GLN A 37 2.78 -5.78 23.12
C GLN A 37 1.67 -4.73 22.93
N LYS A 38 2.00 -3.48 22.63
CA LYS A 38 1.00 -2.42 22.35
C LYS A 38 0.05 -2.80 21.21
N VAL A 39 0.58 -3.34 20.11
CA VAL A 39 -0.24 -3.82 18.98
C VAL A 39 -1.08 -5.02 19.41
N THR A 40 -0.48 -5.96 20.15
CA THR A 40 -1.17 -7.16 20.65
C THR A 40 -2.35 -6.82 21.55
N ASP A 41 -2.15 -5.92 22.51
CA ASP A 41 -3.17 -5.47 23.45
C ASP A 41 -4.29 -4.73 22.72
N TRP A 42 -3.93 -3.87 21.76
CA TRP A 42 -4.90 -3.13 20.97
C TRP A 42 -5.77 -4.06 20.12
N VAL A 43 -5.18 -5.02 19.40
CA VAL A 43 -5.94 -5.99 18.59
C VAL A 43 -6.81 -6.88 19.47
N THR A 44 -6.26 -7.36 20.59
CA THR A 44 -6.99 -8.24 21.53
C THR A 44 -8.18 -7.53 22.15
N SER A 45 -7.99 -6.31 22.66
CA SER A 45 -9.06 -5.49 23.21
C SER A 45 -10.17 -5.23 22.18
N ASN A 46 -9.80 -4.88 20.94
CA ASN A 46 -10.78 -4.70 19.87
C ASN A 46 -11.57 -5.99 19.57
N ALA A 47 -10.87 -7.13 19.48
CA ALA A 47 -11.54 -8.40 19.23
C ALA A 47 -12.54 -8.72 20.34
N GLU A 48 -12.13 -8.62 21.61
CA GLU A 48 -12.97 -8.92 22.77
C GLU A 48 -14.20 -8.00 22.86
N HIS A 49 -14.02 -6.72 22.56
CA HIS A 49 -15.09 -5.73 22.71
C HIS A 49 -16.07 -5.72 21.53
N LEU A 50 -15.58 -6.02 20.32
CA LEU A 50 -16.36 -5.80 19.10
C LEU A 50 -16.78 -7.10 18.42
N TRP A 51 -16.01 -8.19 18.55
CA TRP A 51 -16.10 -9.31 17.60
C TRP A 51 -16.33 -10.67 18.24
N THR A 52 -16.18 -10.84 19.56
CA THR A 52 -16.30 -12.17 20.20
C THR A 52 -17.64 -12.46 20.89
N ALA A 53 -18.52 -11.47 21.03
CA ALA A 53 -19.85 -11.67 21.61
C ALA A 53 -20.68 -12.68 20.80
N ASP A 54 -21.65 -13.35 21.42
CA ASP A 54 -22.52 -14.30 20.72
C ASP A 54 -23.22 -13.62 19.53
N GLY A 55 -23.20 -14.25 18.36
CA GLY A 55 -23.65 -13.70 17.08
C GLY A 55 -22.66 -12.76 16.38
N ALA A 56 -21.54 -12.39 17.02
CA ALA A 56 -20.52 -11.53 16.41
C ALA A 56 -19.54 -12.33 15.53
N PRO A 57 -18.81 -11.67 14.61
CA PRO A 57 -18.05 -12.37 13.56
C PRO A 57 -17.01 -13.37 14.05
N LEU A 58 -16.28 -13.09 15.13
CA LEU A 58 -15.25 -13.98 15.67
C LEU A 58 -15.77 -14.99 16.69
N ALA A 59 -17.03 -14.90 17.12
CA ALA A 59 -17.64 -15.90 17.98
C ALA A 59 -17.51 -17.32 17.39
N PRO A 60 -17.58 -18.38 18.21
CA PRO A 60 -17.64 -19.74 17.67
C PRO A 60 -18.81 -19.89 16.69
N ARG A 61 -18.65 -20.74 15.66
CA ARG A 61 -19.74 -20.97 14.68
C ARG A 61 -21.02 -21.48 15.35
N SER A 62 -20.89 -22.28 16.41
CA SER A 62 -22.02 -22.76 17.23
C SER A 62 -22.81 -21.65 17.93
N LYS A 63 -22.22 -20.45 18.02
CA LYS A 63 -22.80 -19.26 18.62
C LYS A 63 -23.15 -18.17 17.60
N GLY A 64 -23.29 -18.54 16.32
CA GLY A 64 -23.65 -17.60 15.25
C GLY A 64 -22.48 -16.78 14.69
N GLY A 65 -21.23 -17.14 15.01
CA GLY A 65 -20.07 -16.50 14.40
C GLY A 65 -19.83 -16.93 12.96
N ALA A 66 -18.92 -16.23 12.27
CA ALA A 66 -18.68 -16.44 10.86
C ALA A 66 -18.10 -17.84 10.56
N TYR A 67 -18.50 -18.40 9.41
CA TYR A 67 -18.03 -19.71 8.95
C TYR A 67 -16.60 -19.70 8.43
N VAL A 68 -16.16 -18.57 7.88
CA VAL A 68 -14.82 -18.34 7.35
C VAL A 68 -14.38 -16.95 7.79
N ILE A 69 -13.12 -16.83 8.21
CA ILE A 69 -12.50 -15.55 8.54
C ILE A 69 -11.42 -15.27 7.52
N ALA A 70 -11.43 -14.09 6.89
CA ALA A 70 -10.34 -13.58 6.09
C ALA A 70 -9.75 -12.35 6.78
N ILE A 71 -8.43 -12.31 6.92
CA ILE A 71 -7.70 -11.20 7.54
C ILE A 71 -6.67 -10.72 6.51
N ASP A 72 -6.75 -9.43 6.18
CA ASP A 72 -6.03 -8.85 5.05
C ASP A 72 -4.69 -8.20 5.46
N GLU A 73 -4.40 -8.10 6.75
CA GLU A 73 -3.36 -7.19 7.26
C GLU A 73 -2.33 -7.92 8.13
N PRO A 74 -1.01 -7.80 7.88
CA PRO A 74 0.00 -8.39 8.76
C PRO A 74 0.01 -7.74 10.14
N HIS A 75 -0.41 -6.49 10.28
CA HIS A 75 -0.51 -5.83 11.58
C HIS A 75 -1.71 -6.34 12.42
N MET A 76 -2.66 -7.04 11.80
CA MET A 76 -3.76 -7.76 12.48
C MET A 76 -3.39 -9.21 12.78
N ALA A 77 -2.10 -9.57 12.74
CA ALA A 77 -1.60 -10.93 12.92
C ALA A 77 -2.19 -11.65 14.16
N VAL A 78 -2.41 -10.95 15.26
CA VAL A 78 -2.97 -11.53 16.50
C VAL A 78 -4.37 -12.12 16.30
N LEU A 79 -5.16 -11.61 15.35
CA LEU A 79 -6.50 -12.15 15.05
C LEU A 79 -6.47 -13.60 14.57
N PHE A 80 -5.40 -14.06 13.91
CA PHE A 80 -5.28 -15.46 13.49
C PHE A 80 -5.30 -16.40 14.70
N THR A 81 -4.51 -16.07 15.73
CA THR A 81 -4.46 -16.84 16.98
C THR A 81 -5.79 -16.78 17.72
N ILE A 82 -6.41 -15.60 17.81
CA ILE A 82 -7.72 -15.44 18.46
C ILE A 82 -8.80 -16.26 17.74
N ALA A 83 -8.85 -16.19 16.40
CA ALA A 83 -9.84 -16.89 15.60
C ALA A 83 -9.76 -18.41 15.79
N LYS A 84 -8.54 -18.97 15.80
CA LYS A 84 -8.28 -20.39 16.06
C LYS A 84 -8.50 -20.81 17.51
N ARG A 85 -8.24 -19.92 18.48
CA ARG A 85 -8.53 -20.17 19.90
C ARG A 85 -10.03 -20.31 20.16
N LEU A 86 -10.84 -19.48 19.52
CA LEU A 86 -12.31 -19.47 19.70
C LEU A 86 -13.01 -20.60 18.93
N ASP A 87 -12.53 -20.95 17.74
CA ASP A 87 -13.03 -22.07 16.94
C ASP A 87 -11.88 -22.66 16.12
N PHE A 88 -11.26 -23.72 16.65
CA PHE A 88 -10.06 -24.33 16.07
C PHE A 88 -10.26 -24.84 14.64
N TYR A 89 -11.45 -25.38 14.35
CA TYR A 89 -11.79 -25.96 13.06
C TYR A 89 -12.37 -24.96 12.08
N ARG A 90 -12.46 -23.67 12.43
CA ARG A 90 -12.90 -22.63 11.50
C ARG A 90 -11.78 -22.35 10.48
N PRO A 91 -12.11 -22.33 9.19
CA PRO A 91 -11.19 -21.85 8.16
C PRO A 91 -10.81 -20.38 8.37
N VAL A 92 -9.51 -20.11 8.42
CA VAL A 92 -8.94 -18.77 8.51
C VAL A 92 -8.01 -18.54 7.32
N VAL A 93 -8.27 -17.48 6.57
CA VAL A 93 -7.52 -17.09 5.38
C VAL A 93 -6.67 -15.88 5.71
N TYR A 94 -5.36 -15.99 5.47
CA TYR A 94 -4.46 -14.85 5.42
C TYR A 94 -4.41 -14.33 3.99
N ARG A 95 -4.70 -13.04 3.78
CA ARG A 95 -4.47 -12.36 2.51
C ARG A 95 -3.43 -11.29 2.72
N SER A 96 -2.27 -11.40 2.08
CA SER A 96 -1.28 -10.32 2.07
C SER A 96 -1.62 -9.31 0.98
N HIS A 97 -1.85 -8.05 1.36
CA HIS A 97 -1.88 -6.90 0.45
C HIS A 97 -0.60 -6.05 0.53
N VAL A 98 0.33 -6.43 1.42
CA VAL A 98 1.67 -5.86 1.50
C VAL A 98 2.61 -6.66 0.61
N ASP A 99 3.43 -5.93 -0.14
CA ASP A 99 4.53 -6.50 -0.92
C ASP A 99 5.75 -6.66 -0.02
N ILE A 100 5.92 -7.86 0.51
CA ILE A 100 6.97 -8.20 1.48
C ILE A 100 8.25 -8.55 0.73
N ARG A 101 9.33 -7.80 0.97
CA ARG A 101 10.65 -7.97 0.34
C ARG A 101 11.35 -9.26 0.82
N PRO A 102 11.47 -10.30 -0.02
CA PRO A 102 12.03 -11.58 0.42
C PRO A 102 13.51 -11.49 0.78
N ASP A 103 14.26 -10.63 0.09
CA ASP A 103 15.67 -10.35 0.33
C ASP A 103 15.90 -9.76 1.73
N GLN A 104 15.05 -8.83 2.17
CA GLN A 104 15.17 -8.22 3.49
C GLN A 104 14.73 -9.18 4.58
N VAL A 105 13.62 -9.88 4.40
CA VAL A 105 13.16 -10.88 5.39
C VAL A 105 14.13 -12.06 5.53
N ALA A 106 14.89 -12.39 4.48
CA ALA A 106 15.91 -13.44 4.54
C ALA A 106 17.15 -13.06 5.35
N ASP A 107 17.39 -11.77 5.60
CA ASP A 107 18.47 -11.29 6.48
C ASP A 107 17.95 -11.17 7.93
N PRO A 108 18.34 -12.07 8.85
CA PRO A 108 17.85 -12.05 10.23
C PRO A 108 18.27 -10.79 11.02
N ALA A 109 19.29 -10.07 10.56
CA ALA A 109 19.70 -8.82 11.17
C ALA A 109 18.83 -7.63 10.73
N SER A 110 17.99 -7.80 9.71
CA SER A 110 17.18 -6.71 9.17
C SER A 110 15.97 -6.38 10.08
N PRO A 111 15.54 -5.12 10.12
CA PRO A 111 14.27 -4.75 10.74
C PRO A 111 13.06 -5.48 10.16
N ALA A 112 13.08 -5.75 8.84
CA ALA A 112 11.98 -6.43 8.15
C ALA A 112 11.81 -7.87 8.65
N ALA A 113 12.92 -8.59 8.87
CA ALA A 113 12.89 -9.94 9.43
C ALA A 113 12.27 -9.95 10.84
N GLN A 114 12.62 -8.98 11.69
CA GLN A 114 12.02 -8.86 13.03
C GLN A 114 10.50 -8.66 12.98
N VAL A 115 10.02 -7.77 12.11
CA VAL A 115 8.58 -7.54 11.90
C VAL A 115 7.91 -8.81 11.37
N TRP A 116 8.53 -9.46 10.39
CA TRP A 116 8.02 -10.67 9.78
C TRP A 116 7.94 -11.83 10.78
N ASP A 117 8.96 -12.05 11.59
CA ASP A 117 8.99 -13.12 12.58
C ASP A 117 7.89 -12.96 13.63
N TRP A 118 7.68 -11.72 14.11
CA TRP A 118 6.57 -11.41 15.01
C TRP A 118 5.22 -11.70 14.33
N ALA A 119 4.99 -11.18 13.12
CA ALA A 119 3.73 -11.40 12.41
C ALA A 119 3.50 -12.90 12.10
N TRP A 120 4.52 -13.60 11.60
CA TRP A 120 4.50 -15.01 11.27
C TRP A 120 4.21 -15.90 12.48
N SER A 121 4.66 -15.48 13.68
CA SER A 121 4.35 -16.20 14.93
C SER A 121 2.84 -16.38 15.17
N HIS A 122 2.00 -15.49 14.62
CA HIS A 122 0.55 -15.61 14.66
C HIS A 122 -0.06 -16.05 13.32
N VAL A 123 0.39 -15.47 12.20
CA VAL A 123 -0.15 -15.71 10.84
C VAL A 123 -0.04 -17.18 10.44
N LYS A 124 0.98 -17.91 10.93
CA LYS A 124 1.12 -19.36 10.69
C LYS A 124 -0.07 -20.20 11.16
N ALA A 125 -0.97 -19.65 11.98
CA ALA A 125 -2.21 -20.30 12.40
C ALA A 125 -3.30 -20.31 11.30
N ALA A 126 -3.11 -19.60 10.19
CA ALA A 126 -4.02 -19.63 9.04
C ALA A 126 -4.03 -20.99 8.33
N ASP A 127 -5.14 -21.28 7.66
CA ASP A 127 -5.31 -22.50 6.86
C ASP A 127 -4.96 -22.28 5.39
N ILE A 128 -5.26 -21.09 4.87
CA ILE A 128 -5.02 -20.68 3.48
C ILE A 128 -4.29 -19.34 3.48
N PHE A 129 -3.32 -19.21 2.60
CA PHE A 129 -2.50 -18.02 2.42
C PHE A 129 -2.70 -17.53 1.00
N VAL A 130 -3.01 -16.25 0.83
CA VAL A 130 -3.22 -15.60 -0.46
C VAL A 130 -2.25 -14.44 -0.56
N SER A 131 -1.47 -14.36 -1.65
CA SER A 131 -0.56 -13.24 -1.90
C SER A 131 -0.64 -12.75 -3.35
N ASN A 132 -0.04 -11.59 -3.60
CA ASN A 132 0.25 -11.17 -4.97
C ASN A 132 1.20 -12.19 -5.63
N PRO A 133 1.06 -12.46 -6.95
CA PRO A 133 1.99 -13.29 -7.71
C PRO A 133 3.41 -12.70 -7.72
N GLY A 134 4.43 -13.55 -7.76
CA GLY A 134 5.82 -13.13 -7.99
C GLY A 134 6.58 -12.57 -6.80
N GLN A 135 5.93 -12.33 -5.66
CA GLN A 135 6.55 -11.70 -4.48
C GLN A 135 6.05 -12.29 -3.17
N SER A 136 6.49 -13.50 -2.81
CA SER A 136 6.11 -13.98 -1.48
C SER A 136 7.22 -14.74 -0.78
N VAL A 137 7.65 -14.21 0.36
CA VAL A 137 8.28 -14.97 1.44
C VAL A 137 7.48 -16.26 1.74
N LEU A 138 6.15 -16.20 1.57
CA LEU A 138 5.23 -17.32 1.78
C LEU A 138 5.56 -18.56 0.95
N THR A 139 6.11 -18.46 -0.26
CA THR A 139 6.46 -19.66 -1.05
C THR A 139 7.54 -20.52 -0.38
N GLN A 140 8.34 -19.92 0.51
CA GLN A 140 9.41 -20.62 1.22
C GLN A 140 8.91 -21.29 2.50
N VAL A 141 7.88 -20.74 3.14
CA VAL A 141 7.40 -21.17 4.48
C VAL A 141 6.01 -21.81 4.47
N VAL A 142 5.22 -21.64 3.41
CA VAL A 142 3.86 -22.19 3.25
C VAL A 142 3.87 -23.36 2.25
N PRO A 143 3.25 -24.51 2.60
CA PRO A 143 3.05 -25.59 1.66
C PRO A 143 2.21 -25.17 0.45
N LYS A 144 2.61 -25.58 -0.77
CA LYS A 144 1.95 -25.19 -2.03
C LYS A 144 0.43 -25.37 -2.05
N HIS A 145 -0.09 -26.43 -1.42
CA HIS A 145 -1.54 -26.70 -1.39
C HIS A 145 -2.35 -25.75 -0.49
N LYS A 146 -1.67 -24.94 0.33
CA LYS A 146 -2.28 -23.88 1.17
C LYS A 146 -2.05 -22.48 0.60
N LEU A 147 -1.26 -22.34 -0.46
CA LEU A 147 -0.89 -21.05 -1.04
C LEU A 147 -1.70 -20.80 -2.33
N GLY A 148 -2.41 -19.69 -2.35
CA GLY A 148 -3.08 -19.14 -3.53
C GLY A 148 -2.48 -17.80 -3.93
N TYR A 149 -2.67 -17.43 -5.19
CA TYR A 149 -2.29 -16.11 -5.69
C TYR A 149 -3.52 -15.33 -6.14
N MET A 150 -3.60 -14.07 -5.72
CA MET A 150 -4.66 -13.16 -6.12
C MET A 150 -4.08 -11.76 -6.24
N VAL A 151 -4.21 -11.18 -7.42
CA VAL A 151 -3.80 -9.79 -7.67
C VAL A 151 -4.89 -8.86 -7.12
N HIS A 152 -4.47 -7.72 -6.58
CA HIS A 152 -5.39 -6.64 -6.26
C HIS A 152 -5.99 -6.08 -7.54
N THR A 153 -7.28 -6.30 -7.76
CA THR A 153 -8.02 -5.77 -8.90
C THR A 153 -8.98 -4.69 -8.43
N LEU A 154 -9.01 -3.57 -9.14
CA LEU A 154 -10.13 -2.63 -9.07
C LEU A 154 -11.34 -3.29 -9.74
N GLY A 155 -12.47 -3.30 -9.04
CA GLY A 155 -13.67 -4.00 -9.49
C GLY A 155 -14.60 -3.03 -10.22
N THR A 156 -15.22 -3.44 -11.31
CA THR A 156 -16.21 -2.63 -12.05
C THR A 156 -17.30 -1.94 -11.18
N PRO A 157 -17.77 -2.51 -10.04
CA PRO A 157 -18.73 -1.86 -9.15
C PRO A 157 -18.18 -0.69 -8.33
N ASP A 158 -16.85 -0.56 -8.18
CA ASP A 158 -16.22 0.41 -7.27
C ASP A 158 -16.37 1.88 -7.72
N GLY A 159 -16.76 2.10 -8.98
CA GLY A 159 -16.97 3.42 -9.53
C GLY A 159 -15.69 4.17 -9.92
N VAL A 160 -14.53 3.69 -9.50
CA VAL A 160 -13.21 4.28 -9.78
C VAL A 160 -12.82 4.02 -11.24
N SER A 161 -13.24 2.89 -11.80
CA SER A 161 -12.96 2.52 -13.20
C SER A 161 -14.05 2.93 -14.20
N LYS A 162 -15.04 3.74 -13.79
CA LYS A 162 -16.14 4.15 -14.69
C LYS A 162 -15.65 5.15 -15.72
N LYS A 163 -16.01 4.92 -16.99
CA LYS A 163 -15.85 5.94 -18.03
C LYS A 163 -16.72 7.14 -17.66
N LEU A 164 -16.07 8.29 -17.46
CA LEU A 164 -16.75 9.56 -17.27
C LEU A 164 -17.34 10.02 -18.61
N SER A 165 -18.54 10.60 -18.57
CA SER A 165 -19.11 11.26 -19.74
C SER A 165 -18.39 12.59 -19.99
N ASP A 166 -18.45 13.13 -21.21
CA ASP A 166 -17.86 14.46 -21.52
C ASP A 166 -18.37 15.58 -20.61
N ARG A 167 -19.63 15.45 -20.16
CA ARG A 167 -20.23 16.38 -19.18
C ARG A 167 -19.54 16.28 -17.83
N ASP A 168 -19.35 15.06 -17.32
CA ASP A 168 -18.74 14.83 -16.02
C ASP A 168 -17.26 15.23 -16.04
N VAL A 169 -16.53 14.89 -17.12
CA VAL A 169 -15.14 15.33 -17.33
C VAL A 169 -15.04 16.85 -17.29
N ARG A 170 -15.90 17.56 -18.02
CA ARG A 170 -15.92 19.03 -18.01
C ARG A 170 -16.22 19.60 -16.63
N TYR A 171 -17.19 19.03 -15.92
CA TYR A 171 -17.55 19.45 -14.57
C TYR A 171 -16.37 19.29 -13.60
N TYR A 172 -15.77 18.10 -13.52
CA TYR A 172 -14.66 17.84 -12.60
C TYR A 172 -13.39 18.65 -12.93
N LEU A 173 -13.11 18.91 -14.20
CA LEU A 173 -12.00 19.78 -14.59
C LEU A 173 -12.25 21.26 -14.26
N GLN A 174 -13.50 21.71 -14.31
CA GLN A 174 -13.86 23.06 -13.86
C GLN A 174 -13.63 23.19 -12.35
N GLU A 175 -14.11 22.23 -11.57
CA GLU A 175 -13.89 22.17 -10.11
C GLU A 175 -12.39 22.13 -9.77
N PHE A 176 -11.62 21.27 -10.44
CA PHE A 176 -10.17 21.21 -10.29
C PHE A 176 -9.51 22.55 -10.58
N ASN A 177 -9.87 23.18 -11.71
CA ASN A 177 -9.34 24.48 -12.09
C ASN A 177 -9.74 25.60 -11.13
N GLU A 178 -10.91 25.53 -10.50
CA GLU A 178 -11.25 26.45 -9.42
C GLU A 178 -10.35 26.30 -8.21
N VAL A 179 -10.05 25.07 -7.79
CA VAL A 179 -9.09 24.80 -6.71
C VAL A 179 -7.72 25.36 -7.08
N CYS A 180 -7.24 25.10 -8.31
CA CYS A 180 -5.97 25.65 -8.79
C CYS A 180 -5.95 27.18 -8.72
N ARG A 181 -7.00 27.88 -9.20
CA ARG A 181 -7.08 29.35 -9.14
C ARG A 181 -7.05 29.87 -7.71
N ARG A 182 -7.77 29.23 -6.79
CA ARG A 182 -7.77 29.61 -5.36
C ARG A 182 -6.39 29.43 -4.72
N GLN A 183 -5.61 28.47 -5.19
CA GLN A 183 -4.26 28.20 -4.71
C GLN A 183 -3.16 28.87 -5.56
N CYS A 184 -3.52 29.75 -6.51
CA CYS A 184 -2.59 30.38 -7.45
C CYS A 184 -1.73 29.38 -8.26
N MET A 185 -2.27 28.19 -8.52
CA MET A 185 -1.63 27.12 -9.29
C MET A 185 -2.05 27.18 -10.78
N PRO A 186 -1.20 26.68 -11.70
CA PRO A 186 -1.57 26.53 -13.11
C PRO A 186 -2.83 25.66 -13.28
N THR A 187 -3.70 26.07 -14.21
CA THR A 187 -4.92 25.33 -14.56
C THR A 187 -4.68 24.34 -15.69
N LEU A 188 -5.53 23.32 -15.78
CA LEU A 188 -5.57 22.37 -16.89
C LEU A 188 -6.37 22.96 -18.06
N MET A 189 -5.77 22.95 -19.24
CA MET A 189 -6.32 23.38 -20.53
C MET A 189 -6.89 22.19 -21.31
N TYR A 190 -7.55 21.24 -20.65
CA TYR A 190 -8.20 20.12 -21.33
C TYR A 190 -9.53 20.56 -22.00
N PRO A 191 -9.85 20.09 -23.22
CA PRO A 191 -9.13 19.10 -24.03
C PRO A 191 -8.09 19.71 -24.99
N GLY A 192 -7.78 21.00 -24.90
CA GLY A 192 -6.83 21.67 -25.79
C GLY A 192 -5.36 21.31 -25.57
N ARG A 193 -5.05 20.51 -24.55
CA ARG A 193 -3.72 19.99 -24.24
C ARG A 193 -3.84 18.58 -23.67
N ASP A 194 -2.93 17.70 -24.07
CA ASP A 194 -2.79 16.36 -23.52
C ASP A 194 -1.99 16.37 -22.20
N TYR A 195 -2.33 15.45 -21.30
CA TYR A 195 -1.78 15.37 -19.96
C TYR A 195 -1.32 13.96 -19.64
N ASN A 196 -0.14 13.85 -19.02
CA ASN A 196 0.28 12.66 -18.29
C ASN A 196 -0.02 12.92 -16.81
N ASP A 197 -0.84 12.08 -16.21
CA ASP A 197 -1.21 12.17 -14.79
C ASP A 197 -0.62 11.00 -14.01
N GLN A 198 -0.11 11.30 -12.81
CA GLN A 198 0.37 10.31 -11.86
C GLN A 198 -0.13 10.73 -10.48
N ILE A 199 -1.01 9.89 -9.91
CA ILE A 199 -1.47 10.02 -8.54
C ILE A 199 -0.72 8.97 -7.72
N ALA A 200 0.25 9.43 -6.95
CA ALA A 200 1.15 8.59 -6.17
C ALA A 200 1.40 9.24 -4.80
N SER A 201 1.74 8.42 -3.81
CA SER A 201 2.28 8.96 -2.56
C SER A 201 3.75 9.35 -2.75
N PHE A 202 4.30 10.18 -1.87
CA PHE A 202 5.73 10.53 -1.89
C PHE A 202 6.61 9.42 -1.31
N GLU A 203 6.28 8.17 -1.60
CA GLU A 203 7.06 6.99 -1.21
C GLU A 203 7.97 6.58 -2.37
N GLN A 204 9.19 6.14 -2.03
CA GLN A 204 10.19 5.75 -3.03
C GLN A 204 9.70 4.64 -3.97
N SER A 205 8.82 3.75 -3.49
CA SER A 205 8.25 2.65 -4.26
C SER A 205 7.31 3.09 -5.38
N ASP A 206 6.77 4.31 -5.33
CA ASP A 206 5.72 4.75 -6.24
C ASP A 206 6.28 5.37 -7.54
N GLY A 207 7.62 5.38 -7.69
CA GLY A 207 8.29 5.74 -8.93
C GLY A 207 8.23 7.23 -9.28
N VAL A 208 7.84 8.10 -8.34
CA VAL A 208 7.79 9.57 -8.55
C VAL A 208 9.15 10.12 -8.97
N ALA A 209 10.24 9.59 -8.39
CA ALA A 209 11.61 9.98 -8.73
C ALA A 209 12.01 9.60 -10.17
N ASP A 210 11.46 8.51 -10.70
CA ASP A 210 11.73 8.05 -12.08
C ASP A 210 10.82 8.72 -13.11
N ALA A 211 9.61 9.14 -12.69
CA ALA A 211 8.61 9.74 -13.57
C ALA A 211 9.09 11.06 -14.20
N LEU A 212 9.78 11.91 -13.44
CA LEU A 212 10.30 13.18 -13.95
C LEU A 212 11.41 12.98 -15.02
N PRO A 213 12.49 12.21 -14.77
CA PRO A 213 13.47 11.86 -15.80
C PRO A 213 12.84 11.19 -17.02
N ALA A 214 11.89 10.27 -16.82
CA ALA A 214 11.18 9.61 -17.91
C ALA A 214 10.38 10.61 -18.75
N TYR A 215 9.72 11.57 -18.11
CA TYR A 215 9.00 12.64 -18.82
C TYR A 215 9.94 13.58 -19.58
N VAL A 216 11.11 13.91 -19.02
CA VAL A 216 12.14 14.70 -19.73
C VAL A 216 12.64 13.94 -20.96
N ALA A 217 12.95 12.65 -20.83
CA ALA A 217 13.36 11.80 -21.95
C ALA A 217 12.24 11.71 -23.00
N PHE A 218 10.98 11.55 -22.58
CA PHE A 218 9.83 11.57 -23.47
C PHE A 218 9.75 12.88 -24.27
N ARG A 219 9.86 14.03 -23.62
CA ARG A 219 9.81 15.34 -24.29
C ARG A 219 10.97 15.55 -25.28
N ARG A 220 12.14 15.00 -24.97
CA ARG A 220 13.36 15.14 -25.80
C ARG A 220 13.37 14.21 -27.00
N ASP A 221 13.00 12.96 -26.80
CA ASP A 221 13.29 11.86 -27.74
C ASP A 221 12.04 11.31 -28.45
N SER A 222 10.83 11.66 -27.99
CA SER A 222 9.59 11.17 -28.59
C SER A 222 9.21 11.94 -29.85
N ARG A 223 8.92 11.20 -30.93
CA ARG A 223 8.33 11.74 -32.16
C ARG A 223 6.99 12.46 -31.94
N PHE A 224 6.27 12.10 -30.88
CA PHE A 224 5.04 12.78 -30.49
C PHE A 224 5.26 14.26 -30.16
N CYS A 225 6.44 14.61 -29.64
CA CYS A 225 6.78 15.97 -29.22
C CYS A 225 7.46 16.79 -30.32
N GLU A 226 7.88 16.18 -31.45
CA GLU A 226 8.58 16.86 -32.53
C GLU A 226 7.78 18.03 -33.14
N HIS A 227 6.44 17.91 -33.18
CA HIS A 227 5.55 18.94 -33.71
C HIS A 227 5.09 19.97 -32.66
N GLU A 228 5.26 19.71 -31.36
CA GLU A 228 4.94 20.68 -30.30
C GLU A 228 6.10 21.64 -29.99
N MET A 229 7.33 21.27 -30.34
CA MET A 229 8.54 22.05 -30.02
C MET A 229 8.76 23.29 -30.93
N THR A 230 7.89 23.56 -31.90
CA THR A 230 8.00 24.75 -32.76
C THR A 230 7.57 26.06 -32.10
N GLY A 231 7.02 26.01 -30.87
CA GLY A 231 6.52 27.19 -30.14
C GLY A 231 7.26 27.55 -28.84
N PHE A 232 8.20 26.72 -28.37
CA PHE A 232 8.99 27.01 -27.16
C PHE A 232 10.38 27.50 -27.58
N HIS A 233 10.76 28.71 -27.16
CA HIS A 233 12.12 29.21 -27.33
C HIS A 233 13.11 28.13 -26.86
N ARG A 234 14.08 27.80 -27.72
CA ARG A 234 15.32 27.08 -27.36
C ARG A 234 16.06 27.89 -26.30
N GLY A 235 15.67 27.73 -25.04
CA GLY A 235 16.40 28.17 -23.88
C GLY A 235 16.32 27.04 -22.88
N VAL A 236 17.46 26.62 -22.34
CA VAL A 236 17.61 25.47 -21.45
C VAL A 236 17.59 24.10 -22.16
N THR A 237 18.45 23.96 -23.18
CA THR A 237 19.04 22.66 -23.52
C THR A 237 20.56 22.72 -23.44
N ASP A 238 21.09 23.45 -22.46
CA ASP A 238 22.53 23.46 -22.24
C ASP A 238 22.91 22.35 -21.26
N ARG A 239 23.90 21.54 -21.64
CA ARG A 239 24.35 20.35 -20.89
C ARG A 239 24.92 20.73 -19.52
N GLU A 240 25.25 21.99 -19.30
CA GLU A 240 25.80 22.48 -18.03
C GLU A 240 24.74 22.65 -16.94
N THR A 241 23.52 23.08 -17.27
CA THR A 241 22.45 23.31 -16.26
C THR A 241 21.93 22.00 -15.65
N LEU A 242 22.01 20.89 -16.39
CA LEU A 242 21.65 19.56 -15.88
C LEU A 242 22.72 18.95 -14.98
N LYS A 243 23.99 19.40 -15.07
CA LYS A 243 25.04 19.00 -14.13
C LYS A 243 24.86 19.70 -12.78
N GLU A 244 24.51 20.97 -12.77
CA GLU A 244 24.29 21.73 -11.53
C GLU A 244 23.11 21.19 -10.70
N LEU A 245 22.07 20.65 -11.34
CA LEU A 245 20.94 20.00 -10.65
C LEU A 245 21.30 18.62 -10.07
N ASN A 246 22.27 17.91 -10.65
CA ASN A 246 22.72 16.61 -10.16
C ASN A 246 23.82 16.70 -9.08
N GLU A 247 24.49 17.84 -8.95
CA GLU A 247 25.62 18.03 -8.03
C GLU A 247 25.29 18.88 -6.79
N SER A 248 24.06 19.37 -6.64
CA SER A 248 23.68 20.18 -5.47
C SER A 248 23.20 19.31 -4.29
N PRO A 249 23.94 19.22 -3.16
CA PRO A 249 23.59 18.35 -2.03
C PRO A 249 22.62 19.02 -1.03
N ALA A 250 21.77 19.95 -1.46
CA ALA A 250 20.97 20.76 -0.54
C ALA A 250 19.52 20.92 -1.00
N MET A 251 18.71 19.89 -0.77
CA MET A 251 17.36 20.01 -0.19
C MET A 251 16.79 18.60 0.09
N LEU A 252 17.22 18.03 1.21
CA LEU A 252 16.46 17.08 2.02
C LEU A 252 16.49 17.58 3.46
#